data_AF-A0A481S7N4-F1
#
_entry.id   AF-A0A481S7N4-F1
#
_cell.length_a   1.000
_cell.length_b   1.000
_cell.length_c   1.000
_cell.angle_alpha   90.00
_cell.angle_beta   90.00
_cell.angle_gamma   90.00
#
_symmetry.space_group_name_H-M   'P 1'
#
loop_
_entity.id
_entity.type
_entity.pdbx_description
1 polymer ?
#
loop_
_entity_poly.entity_id
_entity_poly.type
_entity_poly.pdbx_seq_one_letter_code
_entity_poly.pdbx_strand_id
1 'polypeptide(L)'
;GDLNHLVSATMSGVTTCLRFPGQLNADLRKLAVNMVPFPRLHFFMPGFAPLTSRGSQQYRSLTVPELTQQMFDSKNMMAACDPRHGRYLTVAAIFRGRMS
;
A
#
# COMPACT_ATOMS: atom_id res chain seq x y z
N GLY A 1 16.86 -7.92 -10.94
CA GLY A 1 16.16 -8.53 -9.78
C GLY A 1 15.20 -7.55 -9.11
N ASP A 2 14.88 -6.45 -9.77
CA ASP A 2 14.26 -5.27 -9.15
C ASP A 2 12.75 -5.38 -9.03
N LEU A 3 12.11 -6.12 -9.94
CA LEU A 3 10.67 -6.44 -9.86
C LEU A 3 10.36 -7.30 -8.62
N ASN A 4 11.15 -8.35 -8.37
CA ASN A 4 10.96 -9.20 -7.20
C ASN A 4 11.19 -8.43 -5.90
N HIS A 5 12.13 -7.49 -5.89
CA HIS A 5 12.33 -6.60 -4.75
C HIS A 5 11.08 -5.75 -4.49
N LEU A 6 10.51 -5.17 -5.54
CA LEU A 6 9.28 -4.38 -5.48
C LEU A 6 8.09 -5.18 -4.95
N VAL A 7 7.86 -6.36 -5.51
CA VAL A 7 6.80 -7.29 -5.07
C VAL A 7 7.02 -7.68 -3.60
N SER A 8 8.25 -8.02 -3.22
CA SER A 8 8.57 -8.40 -1.84
C SER A 8 8.32 -7.27 -0.83
N ALA A 9 8.58 -6.02 -1.23
CA ALA A 9 8.30 -4.84 -0.40
C ALA A 9 6.79 -4.65 -0.20
N THR A 10 6.01 -4.77 -1.26
CA THR A 10 4.55 -4.69 -1.20
C THR A 10 3.95 -5.82 -0.36
N MET A 11 4.39 -7.06 -0.56
CA MET A 11 3.95 -8.21 0.24
C MET A 11 4.31 -8.05 1.72
N SER A 12 5.51 -7.54 2.02
CA SER A 12 5.92 -7.20 3.38
C SER A 12 5.00 -6.12 3.96
N GLY A 13 4.67 -5.07 3.21
CA GLY A 13 3.71 -4.03 3.60
C GLY A 13 2.35 -4.60 4.02
N VAL A 14 1.70 -5.35 3.13
CA VAL A 14 0.36 -5.92 3.36
C VAL A 14 0.33 -6.87 4.58
N THR A 15 1.40 -7.65 4.78
CA THR A 15 1.49 -8.59 5.91
C THR A 15 2.00 -7.96 7.20
N THR A 16 2.30 -6.65 7.23
CA THR A 16 2.84 -6.00 8.44
C THR A 16 1.85 -6.09 9.59
N CYS A 17 0.55 -5.93 9.33
CA CYS A 17 -0.51 -6.04 10.32
C CYS A 17 -0.62 -7.42 10.99
N LEU A 18 -0.05 -8.48 10.38
CA LEU A 18 -0.01 -9.84 10.93
C LEU A 18 1.26 -10.10 11.74
N ARG A 19 2.36 -9.44 11.36
CA ARG A 19 3.69 -9.73 11.91
C ARG A 19 4.05 -8.83 13.08
N PHE A 20 3.43 -7.66 13.16
CA PHE A 20 3.70 -6.68 14.20
C PHE A 20 2.40 -6.18 14.84
N PRO A 21 2.39 -5.92 16.16
CA PRO A 21 1.25 -5.31 16.81
C PRO A 21 1.05 -3.89 16.27
N GLY A 22 -0.18 -3.58 15.85
CA GLY A 22 -0.57 -2.28 15.31
C GLY A 22 -1.95 -1.87 15.83
N GLN A 23 -2.22 -0.56 15.85
CA GLN A 23 -3.48 -0.01 16.38
C GLN A 23 -4.69 -0.26 15.47
N LEU A 24 -4.48 -0.45 14.15
CA LEU A 24 -5.54 -0.58 13.15
C LEU A 24 -5.37 -1.88 12.33
N ASN A 25 -6.46 -2.62 12.10
CA ASN A 25 -6.53 -3.81 11.23
C ASN A 25 -5.51 -4.93 11.54
N ALA A 26 -5.32 -5.28 12.81
CA ALA A 26 -4.37 -6.32 13.28
C ALA A 26 -4.66 -7.78 12.83
N ASP A 27 -5.64 -8.02 11.95
CA ASP A 27 -6.01 -9.35 11.48
C ASP A 27 -6.47 -9.32 10.01
N LEU A 28 -6.03 -10.29 9.21
CA LEU A 28 -6.47 -10.56 7.84
C LEU A 28 -7.99 -10.66 7.74
N ARG A 29 -8.65 -11.23 8.75
CA ARG A 29 -10.12 -11.30 8.77
C ARG A 29 -10.75 -9.91 8.82
N LYS A 30 -10.22 -8.99 9.63
CA LYS A 30 -10.70 -7.61 9.69
C LYS A 30 -10.41 -6.86 8.38
N LEU A 31 -9.24 -7.07 7.80
CA LEU A 31 -8.90 -6.51 6.49
C LEU A 31 -9.87 -6.99 5.41
N ALA A 32 -10.14 -8.30 5.34
CA ALA A 32 -11.06 -8.89 4.37
C ALA A 32 -12.49 -8.36 4.55
N VAL A 33 -12.98 -8.26 5.78
CA VAL A 33 -14.33 -7.72 6.06
C VAL A 33 -14.44 -6.26 5.66
N ASN A 34 -13.41 -5.45 5.93
CA ASN A 34 -13.43 -4.02 5.59
C ASN A 34 -13.24 -3.76 4.10
N MET A 35 -12.52 -4.64 3.40
CA MET A 35 -12.12 -4.43 2.01
C MET A 35 -13.01 -5.15 0.98
N VAL A 36 -13.77 -6.18 1.38
CA VAL A 36 -14.61 -6.97 0.47
C VAL A 36 -16.10 -6.68 0.74
N PRO A 37 -16.69 -5.66 0.09
CA PRO A 37 -18.11 -5.35 0.27
C PRO A 37 -19.02 -6.39 -0.38
N PHE A 38 -18.54 -7.09 -1.42
CA PHE A 38 -19.27 -8.15 -2.11
C PHE A 38 -18.34 -9.36 -2.33
N PRO A 39 -18.79 -10.61 -2.09
CA PRO A 39 -17.93 -11.79 -2.19
C PRO A 39 -17.24 -11.98 -3.55
N ARG A 40 -17.86 -11.51 -4.64
CA ARG A 40 -17.29 -11.60 -5.99
C ARG A 40 -16.29 -10.46 -6.32
N LEU A 41 -16.26 -9.39 -5.52
CA LEU A 41 -15.40 -8.22 -5.70
C LEU A 41 -14.28 -8.23 -4.64
N HIS A 42 -13.44 -9.26 -4.66
CA HIS A 42 -12.33 -9.45 -3.71
C HIS A 42 -10.94 -9.28 -4.35
N PHE A 43 -10.87 -8.71 -5.56
CA PHE A 43 -9.61 -8.40 -6.24
C PHE A 43 -9.12 -7.02 -5.80
N PHE A 44 -7.89 -6.98 -5.28
CA PHE A 44 -7.26 -5.75 -4.82
C PHE A 44 -6.21 -5.25 -5.80
N MET A 45 -6.07 -3.93 -5.88
CA MET A 45 -4.96 -3.26 -6.56
C MET A 45 -3.95 -2.82 -5.50
N PRO A 46 -2.83 -3.55 -5.32
CA PRO A 46 -1.82 -3.11 -4.38
C PRO A 46 -0.97 -1.99 -4.98
N GLY A 47 -0.57 -1.04 -4.14
CA GLY A 47 0.36 0.03 -4.46
C GLY A 47 1.46 0.12 -3.40
N PHE A 48 2.56 0.78 -3.74
CA PHE A 48 3.64 1.02 -2.80
C PHE A 48 4.18 2.44 -2.95
N ALA A 49 4.27 3.16 -1.83
CA ALA A 49 4.92 4.45 -1.75
C ALA A 49 5.89 4.44 -0.55
N PRO A 50 7.11 4.97 -0.69
CA PRO A 50 7.63 5.67 -1.87
C PRO A 50 8.37 4.76 -2.88
N LEU A 51 8.16 4.99 -4.18
CA LEU A 51 9.00 4.41 -5.25
C LEU A 51 10.25 5.26 -5.47
N THR A 52 11.26 5.03 -4.65
CA THR A 52 12.57 5.69 -4.75
C THR A 52 13.66 4.68 -5.04
N SER A 53 14.67 5.10 -5.81
CA SER A 53 15.87 4.29 -6.03
C SER A 53 16.60 4.09 -4.70
N ARG A 54 17.25 2.95 -4.51
CA ARG A 54 17.98 2.60 -3.28
C ARG A 54 19.00 3.67 -2.88
N GLY A 55 19.69 4.28 -3.86
CA GLY A 55 20.66 5.33 -3.62
C GLY A 55 20.06 6.69 -3.26
N SER A 56 18.80 6.95 -3.59
CA SER A 56 18.12 8.22 -3.32
C SER A 56 17.18 8.18 -2.11
N GLN A 57 16.97 7.00 -1.49
CA GLN A 57 16.11 6.87 -0.30
C GLN A 57 16.61 7.72 0.88
N GLN A 58 17.92 7.72 1.16
CA GLN A 58 18.49 8.47 2.30
C GLN A 58 18.48 9.99 2.10
N TYR A 59 18.40 10.46 0.87
CA TYR A 59 18.46 11.89 0.54
C TYR A 59 17.08 12.54 0.38
N ARG A 60 16.00 11.77 0.46
CA ARG A 60 14.64 12.28 0.25
C ARG A 60 13.86 12.26 1.57
N SER A 61 13.69 13.44 2.19
CA SER A 61 12.73 13.58 3.28
C SER A 61 11.32 13.52 2.70
N LEU A 62 10.56 12.49 3.05
CA LEU A 62 9.17 12.34 2.62
C LEU A 62 8.27 12.55 3.82
N THR A 63 7.29 13.43 3.65
CA THR A 63 6.28 13.73 4.67
C THR A 63 5.07 12.82 4.50
N VAL A 64 4.27 12.64 5.56
CA VAL A 64 3.04 11.83 5.51
C VAL A 64 2.06 12.32 4.42
N PRO A 65 1.83 13.64 4.23
CA PRO A 65 0.98 14.12 3.15
C PRO A 65 1.48 13.75 1.75
N GLU A 66 2.80 13.84 1.51
CA GLU A 66 3.40 13.47 0.22
C GLU A 66 3.28 11.97 -0.06
N LEU A 67 3.51 11.13 0.95
CA LEU A 67 3.31 9.67 0.84
C LEU A 67 1.86 9.34 0.52
N THR A 68 0.93 10.04 1.16
CA THR A 68 -0.51 9.85 0.95
C THR A 68 -0.92 10.24 -0.46
N GLN A 69 -0.41 11.36 -0.99
CA GLN A 69 -0.66 11.74 -2.39
C GLN A 69 -0.07 10.72 -3.37
N GLN A 70 1.14 10.23 -3.11
CA GLN A 70 1.78 9.22 -3.94
C GLN A 70 1.01 7.91 -3.98
N MET A 71 0.36 7.52 -2.88
CA MET A 71 -0.46 6.30 -2.83
C MET A 71 -1.59 6.28 -3.88
N PHE A 72 -2.12 7.44 -4.26
CA PHE A 72 -3.19 7.56 -5.26
C PHE A 72 -2.67 7.86 -6.68
N ASP A 73 -1.36 7.93 -6.87
CA ASP A 73 -0.77 8.09 -8.21
C ASP A 73 -0.75 6.74 -8.95
N SER A 74 -1.17 6.74 -10.21
CA SER A 74 -1.24 5.52 -11.04
C SER A 74 0.14 4.89 -11.25
N LYS A 75 1.20 5.71 -11.18
CA LYS A 75 2.60 5.27 -11.31
C LYS A 75 3.08 4.40 -10.15
N ASN A 76 2.42 4.47 -8.99
CA ASN A 76 2.81 3.72 -7.80
C ASN A 76 1.98 2.44 -7.59
N MET A 77 1.08 2.13 -8.53
CA MET A 77 0.26 0.93 -8.52
C MET A 77 1.02 -0.26 -9.13
N MET A 78 0.85 -1.45 -8.54
CA MET A 78 1.41 -2.71 -9.06
C MET A 78 0.52 -3.37 -10.12
N ALA A 79 -0.69 -2.83 -10.33
CA ALA A 79 -1.58 -3.23 -11.40
C ALA A 79 -1.57 -2.15 -12.49
N ALA A 80 -1.48 -2.57 -13.76
CA ALA A 80 -1.48 -1.69 -14.92
C ALA A 80 -2.88 -1.15 -15.24
N CYS A 81 -3.49 -0.47 -14.28
CA CYS A 81 -4.81 0.16 -14.37
C CYS A 81 -4.74 1.57 -13.80
N ASP A 82 -5.35 2.54 -14.46
CA ASP A 82 -5.47 3.90 -13.91
C ASP A 82 -6.66 3.96 -12.95
N PRO A 83 -6.45 4.21 -11.64
CA PRO A 83 -7.53 4.30 -10.67
C PRO A 83 -8.51 5.46 -10.95
N ARG A 84 -8.11 6.47 -11.74
CA ARG A 84 -8.95 7.62 -12.09
C ARG A 84 -10.09 7.26 -13.04
N HIS A 85 -9.97 6.17 -13.78
CA HIS A 85 -11.05 5.67 -14.64
C HIS A 85 -12.14 4.90 -13.86
N GLY A 86 -11.95 4.68 -12.56
CA GLY A 86 -12.88 3.96 -11.70
C GLY A 86 -13.25 4.74 -10.44
N ARG A 87 -13.85 4.02 -9.48
CA ARG A 87 -14.11 4.53 -8.13
C ARG A 87 -13.60 3.51 -7.12
N TYR A 88 -13.01 4.00 -6.04
CA TYR A 88 -12.62 3.16 -4.92
C TYR A 88 -13.85 2.76 -4.11
N LEU A 89 -14.10 1.46 -3.98
CA LEU A 89 -15.14 0.93 -3.09
C LEU A 89 -14.64 0.89 -1.64
N THR A 90 -13.40 0.43 -1.47
CA THR A 90 -12.72 0.26 -0.18
C THR A 90 -11.23 0.53 -0.38
N VAL A 91 -10.58 1.13 0.60
CA VAL A 91 -9.14 1.43 0.57
C VAL A 91 -8.55 1.16 1.95
N ALA A 92 -7.40 0.48 1.99
CA ALA A 92 -6.60 0.31 3.19
C ALA A 92 -5.19 0.87 2.94
N ALA A 93 -4.78 1.80 3.79
CA ALA A 93 -3.44 2.35 3.80
C ALA A 93 -2.67 1.84 5.02
N ILE A 94 -1.46 1.34 4.81
CA ILE A 94 -0.60 0.81 5.88
C ILE A 94 0.65 1.68 5.96
N PHE A 95 0.66 2.61 6.91
CA PHE A 95 1.83 3.43 7.20
C PHE A 95 2.76 2.71 8.18
N ARG A 96 4.07 2.80 7.93
CA ARG A 96 5.12 2.16 8.74
C ARG A 96 6.21 3.17 9.08
N GLY A 97 6.73 3.09 10.29
CA GLY A 97 7.76 3.99 10.81
C GLY A 97 7.23 4.99 11.82
N ARG A 98 8.10 5.89 12.29
CA ARG A 98 7.71 7.00 13.15
C ARG A 98 7.00 8.06 12.31
N MET A 99 5.70 8.18 12.49
CA MET A 99 4.90 9.27 11.93
C MET A 99 4.96 10.44 12.92
N SER A 100 5.38 11.62 12.44
CA SER A 100 5.34 12.89 13.16
C SER A 100 4.75 13.97 12.28
#